data_AF-X1T6A6-F1
#
_entry.id   AF-X1T6A6-F1
#
_cell.length_a   1.000
_cell.length_b   1.000
_cell.length_c   1.000
_cell.angle_alpha   90.00
_cell.angle_beta   90.00
_cell.angle_gamma   90.00
#
_symmetry.space_group_name_H-M   'P 1'
#
loop_
_entity.id
_entity.type
_entity.pdbx_description
1 polymer ?
#
loop_
_entity_poly.entity_id
_entity_poly.type
_entity_poly.pdbx_seq_one_letter_code
_entity_poly.pdbx_strand_id
1 'polypeptide(L)' 'LRENKERNAEILGRIPADRWGTPEDLKGIAVFLASRASDYINGYTIAVDGGWLAR' A
#
# COMPACT_ATOMS: atom_id res chain seq x y z
N LEU A 1 -4.26 -4.18 -16.61
CA LEU A 1 -3.19 -3.27 -16.13
C LEU A 1 -1.85 -4.00 -16.05
N ARG A 2 -1.74 -5.05 -15.21
CA ARG A 2 -0.47 -5.78 -15.05
C ARG A 2 -0.05 -6.56 -16.31
N GLU A 3 -1.00 -7.08 -17.08
CA GLU A 3 -0.76 -7.83 -18.32
C GLU A 3 -0.41 -6.94 -19.53
N ASN A 4 -0.74 -5.65 -19.47
CA ASN A 4 -0.32 -4.68 -20.48
C ASN A 4 1.07 -4.14 -20.08
N LYS A 5 2.10 -4.52 -20.82
CA LYS A 5 3.50 -4.19 -20.48
C LYS A 5 3.76 -2.69 -20.37
N GLU A 6 3.25 -1.90 -21.31
CA GLU A 6 3.43 -0.44 -21.33
C GLU A 6 2.78 0.19 -20.09
N ARG A 7 1.51 -0.15 -19.84
CA ARG A 7 0.78 0.37 -18.68
C ARG A 7 1.38 -0.09 -17.35
N ASN A 8 1.90 -1.32 -17.29
CA ASN A 8 2.56 -1.85 -16.11
C ASN A 8 3.83 -1.06 -15.78
N ALA A 9 4.69 -0.84 -16.77
CA ALA A 9 5.93 -0.06 -16.61
C ALA A 9 5.66 1.38 -16.19
N GLU A 10 4.66 2.04 -16.79
CA GLU A 10 4.24 3.39 -16.39
C GLU A 10 3.77 3.47 -14.93
N ILE A 11 3.01 2.47 -14.47
CA ILE A 11 2.50 2.44 -13.10
C ILE A 11 3.62 2.10 -12.11
N LEU A 12 4.44 1.08 -12.40
CA LEU A 12 5.57 0.73 -11.54
C LEU A 12 6.55 1.89 -11.41
N GLY A 13 6.85 2.57 -12.52
CA GLY A 13 7.68 3.76 -12.52
C GLY A 13 7.12 4.93 -11.70
N ARG A 14 5.85 4.84 -11.24
CA ARG A 14 5.20 5.79 -10.33
C ARG A 14 5.13 5.33 -8.88
N ILE A 15 5.36 4.05 -8.59
CA ILE A 15 5.38 3.51 -7.22
C ILE A 15 6.83 3.58 -6.69
N PRO A 16 7.14 4.38 -5.67
CA PRO A 16 8.50 4.44 -5.10
C PRO A 16 9.07 3.09 -4.65
N ALA A 17 8.23 2.18 -4.16
CA ALA A 17 8.64 0.82 -3.80
C ALA A 17 8.98 -0.09 -5.00
N ASP A 18 8.78 0.37 -6.24
CA ASP A 18 9.08 -0.32 -7.50
C ASP A 18 8.52 -1.75 -7.60
N ARG A 19 7.38 -1.98 -6.96
CA ARG A 19 6.66 -3.25 -7.02
C ARG A 19 5.18 -3.04 -6.79
N TRP A 20 4.41 -3.99 -7.28
CA TRP A 20 3.00 -4.09 -6.91
C TRP A 20 2.86 -4.56 -5.46
N GLY A 21 1.88 -3.99 -4.76
CA GLY A 21 1.43 -4.52 -3.49
C GLY A 21 0.89 -5.94 -3.64
N THR A 22 1.14 -6.76 -2.62
CA THR A 22 0.60 -8.11 -2.47
C THR A 22 -0.28 -8.19 -1.21
N PRO A 23 -1.11 -9.24 -1.06
CA PRO A 23 -1.90 -9.43 0.16
C PRO A 23 -1.07 -9.47 1.45
N GLU A 24 0.19 -9.90 1.37
CA GLU A 24 1.14 -9.96 2.48
C GLU A 24 1.41 -8.58 3.08
N ASP A 25 1.44 -7.53 2.26
CA ASP A 25 1.70 -6.15 2.70
C ASP A 25 0.60 -5.62 3.64
N LEU A 26 -0.61 -6.17 3.56
CA LEU A 26 -1.75 -5.76 4.38
C LEU A 26 -1.82 -6.49 5.72
N LYS A 27 -1.13 -7.63 5.88
CA LYS A 27 -1.26 -8.46 7.09
C LYS A 27 -0.83 -7.69 8.34
N GLY A 28 0.31 -7.00 8.26
CA GLY A 28 0.84 -6.22 9.37
C GLY A 28 -0.08 -5.07 9.77
N ILE A 29 -0.56 -4.27 8.81
CA ILE A 29 -1.42 -3.13 9.11
C ILE A 29 -2.78 -3.57 9.64
N ALA A 30 -3.34 -4.67 9.13
CA ALA A 30 -4.61 -5.20 9.60
C ALA A 30 -4.52 -5.67 11.05
N VAL A 31 -3.45 -6.39 11.40
CA VAL A 31 -3.19 -6.81 12.79
C VAL A 31 -2.96 -5.59 13.69
N PHE A 32 -2.17 -4.61 13.23
CA PHE A 32 -1.94 -3.37 13.98
C PHE A 32 -3.24 -2.65 14.31
N LEU A 33 -4.08 -2.37 13.31
CA LEU A 33 -5.35 -1.66 13.47
C LEU A 33 -6.40 -2.44 14.27
N ALA A 34 -6.31 -3.77 14.32
CA ALA A 34 -7.17 -4.61 15.14
C ALA A 34 -6.66 -4.81 16.59
N SER A 35 -5.49 -4.27 16.91
CA SER A 35 -4.83 -4.48 18.21
C SER A 35 -4.92 -3.25 19.11
N ARG A 36 -4.56 -3.44 20.40
CA ARG A 36 -4.44 -2.31 21.34
C ARG A 36 -3.34 -1.32 20.97
N ALA A 37 -2.42 -1.69 20.09
CA ALA A 37 -1.37 -0.78 19.63
C ALA A 37 -1.91 0.44 18.88
N SER A 38 -3.16 0.39 18.42
CA SER A 38 -3.85 1.48 17.73
C SER A 38 -5.00 2.10 18.53
N ASP A 39 -5.07 1.92 19.86
CA ASP A 39 -6.21 2.36 20.69
C ASP A 39 -6.54 3.87 20.58
N TYR A 40 -5.56 4.70 20.21
CA TYR A 40 -5.74 6.15 20.04
C TYR A 40 -5.84 6.61 18.57
N ILE A 41 -5.94 5.68 17.62
CA ILE A 41 -6.16 5.96 16.20
C ILE A 41 -7.63 5.69 15.89
N ASN A 42 -8.36 6.73 15.49
CA ASN A 42 -9.76 6.62 15.12
C ASN A 42 -10.10 7.58 13.97
N GLY A 43 -11.02 7.19 13.08
CA GLY A 43 -11.48 8.00 11.95
C GLY A 43 -10.39 8.33 10.91
N TYR A 44 -9.32 7.54 10.84
CA TYR A 44 -8.16 7.81 9.98
C TYR A 44 -7.96 6.74 8.92
N THR A 45 -7.47 7.14 7.75
CA THR A 45 -7.11 6.24 6.64
C THR A 45 -5.60 6.16 6.51
N ILE A 46 -5.04 4.95 6.62
CA ILE A 46 -3.61 4.71 6.42
C ILE A 46 -3.39 4.17 5.00
N ALA A 47 -2.59 4.86 4.21
CA ALA A 47 -2.19 4.40 2.89
C ALA A 47 -1.12 3.31 3.00
N VAL A 48 -1.37 2.15 2.40
CA VAL A 48 -0.41 1.06 2.23
C VAL A 48 -0.23 0.83 0.72
N ASP A 49 0.51 1.75 0.09
CA ASP A 49 0.49 1.94 -1.36
C ASP A 49 1.90 1.96 -2.01
N GLY A 50 2.93 1.63 -1.25
CA GLY A 50 4.32 1.67 -1.73
C GLY A 50 4.85 3.08 -2.00
N GLY A 51 4.21 4.12 -1.43
CA GLY A 51 4.59 5.53 -1.59
C GLY A 51 3.87 6.24 -2.74
N TRP A 52 2.82 5.64 -3.30
CA TRP A 52 2.10 6.19 -4.45
C TRP A 52 1.56 7.60 -4.21
N LEU A 53 0.95 7.85 -3.05
CA LEU A 53 0.40 9.17 -2.69
C LEU A 53 1.45 10.20 -2.26
N ALA A 54 2.69 9.78 -2.00
CA ALA A 54 3.77 10.70 -1.61
C ALA A 54 4.44 11.39 -2.82
N ARG A 55 4.08 10.98 -4.04
CA ARG A 55 4.61 11.48 -5.30
C ARG A 55 3.70 12.50 -5.96
#